data_AF-A0AA39N037-F1
#
_entry.id   AF-A0AA39N037-F1
#
_cell.length_a   1.000
_cell.length_b   1.000
_cell.length_c   1.000
_cell.angle_alpha   90.00
_cell.angle_beta   90.00
_cell.angle_gamma   90.00
#
_symmetry.space_group_name_H-M   'P 1'
#
loop_
_entity.id
_entity.type
_entity.pdbx_description
1 polymer ?
#
loop_
_entity_poly.entity_id
_entity_poly.type
_entity_poly.pdbx_seq_one_letter_code
_entity_poly.pdbx_strand_id
1 'polypeptide(L)'
;MFRLDCMPSARDFCDYISVNHYGGRAYPEEMPECHRYEANWITSPPEISKKQLTAYKQLDAVVKEDIIPLAMSVVSSTRIRLLEALIGILMKRSSSTRRNIINLRNVSSRDSFTKASFHTIWLFAWTALSPPKYGKQWEAVIASSHYPATVSKNDCLAVWFRENLCVFAWTHLDDEHNLKAAVVAITECLRSQSRVSDTFGVAFSLYHCVVVRLEGKTGKVTHTGVLDFLPSWYAYSPSTPGITALARLSEYLDDLSLGHPDVTVCTTEPLHTQLPHELLARISEYIYSSATLLAYAQASVQTRAACRAMLVKPWVDNLQLLAVHPDSVLCGGQDGSDNLSNSNEDTVVEEDEYRRRNKFASLVDAKFLTLDEKHADTVFSVSNPQYQRDLLQVSSCKY
;
A
#
# COMPACT_ATOMS: atom_id res chain seq x y z
N MET A 1 -4.46 -3.07 -30.23
CA MET A 1 -5.59 -3.12 -31.19
C MET A 1 -6.60 -4.08 -30.58
N PHE A 2 -7.89 -3.71 -30.48
CA PHE A 2 -8.91 -4.62 -29.96
C PHE A 2 -9.15 -5.75 -30.97
N ARG A 3 -9.01 -7.01 -30.53
CA ARG A 3 -9.26 -8.19 -31.35
C ARG A 3 -10.75 -8.53 -31.35
N LEU A 4 -11.47 -8.00 -32.34
CA LEU A 4 -12.91 -8.23 -32.50
C LEU A 4 -13.23 -9.66 -32.99
N ASP A 5 -12.24 -10.36 -33.53
CA ASP A 5 -12.33 -11.75 -33.96
C ASP A 5 -12.44 -12.75 -32.79
N CYS A 6 -12.17 -12.27 -31.57
CA CYS A 6 -12.36 -13.00 -30.33
C CYS A 6 -13.67 -12.66 -29.62
N MET A 7 -14.59 -11.90 -30.23
CA MET A 7 -15.86 -11.58 -29.58
C MET A 7 -16.73 -12.83 -29.36
N PRO A 8 -17.48 -12.90 -28.24
CA PRO A 8 -18.56 -13.86 -28.10
C PRO A 8 -19.57 -13.74 -29.24
N SER A 9 -20.34 -14.82 -29.45
CA SER A 9 -21.44 -14.78 -30.40
C SER A 9 -22.43 -13.67 -30.02
N ALA A 10 -23.13 -13.10 -31.02
CA ALA A 10 -24.13 -12.07 -30.76
C ALA A 10 -25.24 -12.54 -29.79
N ARG A 11 -25.48 -13.85 -29.71
CA ARG A 11 -26.46 -14.45 -28.82
C ARG A 11 -26.00 -14.42 -27.35
N ASP A 12 -24.71 -14.58 -27.10
CA ASP A 12 -24.16 -14.75 -25.75
C ASP A 12 -23.45 -13.48 -25.25
N PHE A 13 -23.28 -12.47 -26.11
CA PHE A 13 -22.52 -11.24 -25.80
C PHE A 13 -23.00 -10.54 -24.53
N CYS A 14 -24.32 -10.40 -24.35
CA CYS A 14 -24.90 -9.75 -23.17
C CYS A 14 -24.64 -10.53 -21.88
N ASP A 15 -24.56 -11.86 -21.94
CA ASP A 15 -24.29 -12.73 -20.80
C ASP A 15 -22.84 -12.57 -20.30
N TYR A 16 -21.95 -12.09 -21.18
CA TYR A 16 -20.56 -11.80 -20.84
C TYR A 16 -20.29 -10.37 -20.37
N ILE A 17 -21.33 -9.57 -20.12
CA ILE A 17 -21.19 -8.24 -19.49
C ILE A 17 -21.51 -8.37 -18.00
N SER A 18 -20.47 -8.30 -17.17
CA SER A 18 -20.59 -8.45 -15.72
C SER A 18 -19.93 -7.30 -14.95
N VAL A 19 -19.79 -7.50 -13.64
CA VAL A 19 -19.13 -6.61 -12.70
C VAL A 19 -18.14 -7.45 -11.89
N ASN A 20 -16.89 -7.00 -11.79
CA ASN A 20 -15.87 -7.67 -10.99
C ASN A 20 -16.04 -7.40 -9.48
N HIS A 21 -15.25 -8.07 -8.63
CA HIS A 21 -15.37 -7.94 -7.17
C HIS A 21 -15.07 -6.54 -6.62
N TYR A 22 -14.52 -5.64 -7.45
CA TYR A 22 -14.24 -4.25 -7.11
C TYR A 22 -15.23 -3.27 -7.74
N GLY A 23 -16.40 -3.75 -8.20
CA GLY A 23 -17.48 -2.92 -8.73
C GLY A 23 -17.20 -2.34 -10.13
N GLY A 24 -16.22 -2.88 -10.85
CA GLY A 24 -15.91 -2.45 -12.21
C GLY A 24 -16.59 -3.31 -13.27
N ARG A 25 -17.09 -2.66 -14.34
CA ARG A 25 -17.55 -3.37 -15.54
C ARG A 25 -16.42 -4.25 -16.07
N ALA A 26 -16.71 -5.54 -16.24
CA ALA A 26 -15.75 -6.55 -16.68
C ALA A 26 -16.50 -7.73 -17.32
N TYR A 27 -15.78 -8.77 -17.72
CA TYR A 27 -16.37 -10.05 -18.11
C TYR A 27 -16.71 -10.90 -16.86
N PRO A 28 -17.59 -11.90 -16.93
CA PRO A 28 -17.79 -12.85 -15.82
C PRO A 28 -16.57 -13.77 -15.67
N GLU A 29 -16.29 -14.24 -14.44
CA GLU A 29 -15.12 -15.08 -14.15
C GLU A 29 -15.09 -16.35 -15.03
N GLU A 30 -16.25 -16.90 -15.37
CA GLU A 30 -16.37 -18.09 -16.21
C GLU A 30 -16.18 -17.82 -17.71
N MET A 31 -15.96 -16.56 -18.14
CA MET A 31 -15.77 -16.24 -19.57
C MET A 31 -14.60 -17.05 -20.14
N PRO A 32 -14.78 -17.77 -21.27
CA PRO A 32 -13.69 -18.50 -21.91
C PRO A 32 -12.51 -17.59 -22.27
N GLU A 33 -11.28 -18.08 -22.07
CA GLU A 33 -10.06 -17.29 -22.27
C GLU A 33 -9.94 -16.71 -23.69
N CYS A 34 -10.40 -17.45 -24.70
CA CYS A 34 -10.42 -17.00 -26.08
C CYS A 34 -11.27 -15.74 -26.32
N HIS A 35 -12.22 -15.43 -25.42
CA HIS A 35 -13.06 -14.25 -25.49
C HIS A 35 -12.61 -13.12 -24.55
N ARG A 36 -11.67 -13.39 -23.62
CA ARG A 36 -11.16 -12.38 -22.69
C ARG A 36 -10.31 -11.36 -23.44
N TYR A 37 -10.65 -10.08 -23.31
CA TYR A 37 -9.87 -9.02 -23.94
C TYR A 37 -8.42 -8.94 -23.39
N GLU A 38 -8.17 -9.46 -22.19
CA GLU A 38 -6.86 -9.42 -21.52
C GLU A 38 -5.85 -10.41 -22.12
N ALA A 39 -6.30 -11.61 -22.51
CA ALA A 39 -5.43 -12.66 -23.03
C ALA A 39 -4.67 -12.24 -24.31
N ASN A 40 -5.21 -11.29 -25.06
CA ASN A 40 -4.65 -10.79 -26.31
C ASN A 40 -3.93 -9.44 -26.17
N TRP A 41 -3.88 -8.86 -24.97
CA TRP A 41 -3.39 -7.48 -24.77
C TRP A 41 -2.08 -7.41 -23.98
N ILE A 42 -1.70 -8.48 -23.28
CA ILE A 42 -0.44 -8.55 -22.53
C ILE A 42 0.72 -8.43 -23.52
N THR A 43 1.55 -7.41 -23.34
CA THR A 43 2.73 -7.22 -24.17
C THR A 43 3.79 -8.25 -23.78
N SER A 44 4.49 -8.81 -24.78
CA SER A 44 5.61 -9.70 -24.49
C SER A 44 6.69 -8.97 -23.67
N PRO A 45 7.34 -9.65 -22.71
CA PRO A 45 8.43 -9.06 -21.94
C PRO A 45 9.54 -8.54 -22.87
N PRO A 46 10.14 -7.38 -22.57
CA PRO A 46 11.23 -6.85 -23.37
C PRO A 46 12.48 -7.72 -23.24
N GLU A 47 13.26 -7.83 -24.31
CA GLU A 47 14.52 -8.55 -24.30
C GLU A 47 15.53 -7.91 -23.35
N ILE A 48 16.14 -8.74 -22.50
CA ILE A 48 17.18 -8.31 -21.57
C ILE A 48 18.56 -8.63 -22.13
N SER A 49 19.46 -7.66 -22.06
CA SER A 49 20.81 -7.82 -22.58
C SER A 49 21.59 -8.92 -21.83
N LYS A 50 22.44 -9.67 -22.57
CA LYS A 50 23.36 -10.65 -21.96
C LYS A 50 24.26 -10.02 -20.89
N LYS A 51 24.61 -8.73 -21.04
CA LYS A 51 25.40 -7.97 -20.06
C LYS A 51 24.71 -7.90 -18.70
N GLN A 52 23.41 -7.60 -18.67
CA GLN A 52 22.64 -7.55 -17.41
C GLN A 52 22.51 -8.92 -16.76
N LEU A 53 22.33 -9.98 -17.54
CA LEU A 53 22.28 -11.35 -17.02
C LEU A 53 23.63 -11.79 -16.43
N THR A 54 24.73 -11.41 -17.08
CA THR A 54 26.08 -11.63 -16.53
C THR A 54 26.29 -10.82 -15.25
N ALA A 55 25.85 -9.56 -15.20
CA ALA A 55 25.92 -8.74 -14.00
C ALA A 55 25.14 -9.35 -12.84
N TYR A 56 23.95 -9.91 -13.10
CA TYR A 56 23.18 -10.65 -12.08
C TYR A 56 23.97 -11.84 -11.52
N LYS A 57 24.58 -12.66 -12.38
CA LYS A 57 25.42 -13.78 -11.93
C LYS A 57 26.60 -13.32 -11.06
N GLN A 58 27.17 -12.14 -11.36
CA GLN A 58 28.26 -11.55 -10.58
C GLN A 58 27.81 -11.01 -9.22
N LEU A 59 26.51 -10.76 -9.00
CA LEU A 59 26.01 -10.35 -7.69
C LEU A 59 26.10 -11.47 -6.65
N ASP A 60 26.18 -12.73 -7.10
CA ASP A 60 26.07 -13.92 -6.24
C ASP A 60 24.87 -13.82 -5.27
N ALA A 61 23.75 -13.34 -5.82
CA ALA A 61 22.58 -13.00 -5.02
C ALA A 61 21.87 -14.26 -4.53
N VAL A 62 21.49 -14.26 -3.25
CA VAL A 62 20.76 -15.38 -2.64
C VAL A 62 19.26 -15.15 -2.75
N VAL A 63 18.54 -16.09 -3.35
CA VAL A 63 17.07 -16.06 -3.40
C VAL A 63 16.51 -16.64 -2.10
N LYS A 64 15.54 -15.95 -1.49
CA LYS A 64 14.78 -16.43 -0.33
C LYS A 64 13.29 -16.35 -0.59
N GLU A 65 12.51 -17.15 0.11
CA GLU A 65 11.05 -17.05 0.08
C GLU A 65 10.57 -15.75 0.77
N ASP A 66 11.13 -15.48 1.95
CA ASP A 66 10.94 -14.23 2.68
C ASP A 66 12.31 -13.69 3.14
N ILE A 67 12.52 -12.38 2.96
CA ILE A 67 13.74 -11.69 3.41
C ILE A 67 13.65 -11.33 4.89
N ILE A 68 12.43 -11.27 5.43
CA ILE A 68 12.14 -10.70 6.74
C ILE A 68 11.53 -11.79 7.61
N PRO A 69 12.34 -12.43 8.47
CA PRO A 69 11.86 -13.45 9.38
C PRO A 69 11.17 -12.80 10.59
N LEU A 70 10.06 -12.11 10.36
CA LEU A 70 9.21 -11.63 11.44
C LEU A 70 8.19 -12.71 11.81
N ALA A 71 8.14 -13.07 13.08
CA ALA A 71 7.00 -13.81 13.61
C ALA A 71 5.73 -12.97 13.43
N MET A 72 4.64 -13.58 12.98
CA MET A 72 3.37 -12.88 12.78
C MET A 72 2.86 -12.35 14.12
N SER A 73 2.98 -11.04 14.33
CA SER A 73 2.39 -10.36 15.47
C SER A 73 0.95 -9.96 15.16
N VAL A 74 0.17 -9.63 16.20
CA VAL A 74 -1.18 -9.06 16.02
C VAL A 74 -1.11 -7.76 15.21
N VAL A 75 -0.08 -6.94 15.45
CA VAL A 75 0.16 -5.70 14.71
C VAL A 75 0.41 -5.99 13.23
N SER A 76 1.23 -7.01 12.93
CA SER A 76 1.50 -7.45 11.55
C SER A 76 0.21 -7.86 10.85
N SER A 77 -0.61 -8.68 11.51
CA SER A 77 -1.89 -9.13 10.95
C SER A 77 -2.84 -7.96 10.69
N THR A 78 -3.02 -7.06 11.66
CA THR A 78 -3.89 -5.88 11.50
C THR A 78 -3.39 -4.97 10.38
N ARG A 79 -2.08 -4.78 10.25
CA ARG A 79 -1.47 -3.99 9.17
C ARG A 79 -1.70 -4.61 7.79
N ILE A 80 -1.49 -5.93 7.66
CA ILE A 80 -1.71 -6.66 6.41
C ILE A 80 -3.16 -6.49 5.97
N ARG A 81 -4.11 -6.73 6.88
CA ARG A 81 -5.55 -6.58 6.57
C ARG A 81 -5.95 -5.15 6.24
N LEU A 82 -5.37 -4.17 6.92
CA LEU A 82 -5.58 -2.77 6.58
C LEU A 82 -5.07 -2.46 5.17
N LEU A 83 -3.89 -2.97 4.81
CA LEU A 83 -3.33 -2.80 3.48
C LEU A 83 -4.20 -3.47 2.41
N GLU A 84 -4.67 -4.70 2.63
CA GLU A 84 -5.64 -5.38 1.75
C GLU A 84 -6.87 -4.51 1.47
N ALA A 85 -7.47 -3.93 2.53
CA ALA A 85 -8.62 -3.05 2.41
C ALA A 85 -8.29 -1.77 1.61
N LEU A 86 -7.15 -1.14 1.90
CA LEU A 86 -6.71 0.07 1.19
C LEU A 86 -6.44 -0.20 -0.30
N ILE A 87 -5.78 -1.31 -0.64
CA ILE A 87 -5.56 -1.72 -2.03
C ILE A 87 -6.91 -1.96 -2.72
N GLY A 88 -7.86 -2.63 -2.07
CA GLY A 88 -9.21 -2.82 -2.60
C GLY A 88 -9.95 -1.49 -2.86
N ILE A 89 -9.83 -0.52 -1.95
CA ILE A 89 -10.38 0.83 -2.14
C ILE A 89 -9.73 1.51 -3.36
N LEU A 90 -8.41 1.41 -3.52
CA LEU A 90 -7.71 1.97 -4.68
C LEU A 90 -8.16 1.33 -6.00
N MET A 91 -8.39 0.01 -6.01
CA MET A 91 -8.93 -0.71 -7.16
C MET A 91 -10.38 -0.31 -7.50
N LYS A 92 -11.17 0.08 -6.50
CA LYS A 92 -12.57 0.56 -6.65
C LYS A 92 -12.69 2.04 -7.01
N ARG A 93 -11.68 2.87 -6.70
CA ARG A 93 -11.74 4.34 -6.62
C ARG A 93 -12.35 5.07 -7.83
N SER A 94 -11.70 5.00 -9.00
CA SER A 94 -12.14 5.72 -10.19
C SER A 94 -11.90 4.92 -11.46
N SER A 95 -12.68 5.23 -12.51
CA SER A 95 -12.49 4.67 -13.85
C SER A 95 -11.10 4.97 -14.40
N SER A 96 -10.53 6.15 -14.08
CA SER A 96 -9.18 6.54 -14.49
C SER A 96 -8.09 5.70 -13.81
N THR A 97 -8.16 5.51 -12.49
CA THR A 97 -7.21 4.64 -11.77
C THR A 97 -7.31 3.21 -12.29
N ARG A 98 -8.53 2.66 -12.43
CA ARG A 98 -8.74 1.32 -12.97
C ARG A 98 -8.17 1.16 -14.38
N ARG A 99 -8.42 2.12 -15.27
CA ARG A 99 -7.86 2.13 -16.62
C ARG A 99 -6.33 2.16 -16.60
N ASN A 100 -5.71 2.94 -15.72
CA ASN A 100 -4.26 2.98 -15.58
C ASN A 100 -3.69 1.66 -15.07
N ILE A 101 -4.35 1.03 -14.09
CA ILE A 101 -3.98 -0.32 -13.60
C ILE A 101 -3.97 -1.29 -14.79
N ILE A 102 -5.07 -1.36 -15.56
CA ILE A 102 -5.16 -2.27 -16.71
C ILE A 102 -4.07 -1.96 -17.75
N ASN A 103 -3.88 -0.68 -18.09
CA ASN A 103 -2.89 -0.25 -19.07
C ASN A 103 -1.44 -0.59 -18.67
N LEU A 104 -1.14 -0.69 -17.36
CA LEU A 104 0.20 -1.05 -16.89
C LEU A 104 0.63 -2.46 -17.35
N ARG A 105 -0.30 -3.39 -17.63
CA ARG A 105 0.03 -4.69 -18.24
C ARG A 105 0.49 -4.59 -19.69
N ASN A 106 0.16 -3.48 -20.35
CA ASN A 106 0.40 -3.31 -21.78
C ASN A 106 1.66 -2.47 -22.04
N VAL A 107 2.35 -2.01 -20.99
CA VAL A 107 3.56 -1.20 -21.12
C VAL A 107 4.70 -2.10 -21.61
N SER A 108 5.13 -1.90 -22.85
CA SER A 108 6.14 -2.75 -23.53
C SER A 108 7.52 -2.74 -22.89
N SER A 109 7.92 -1.60 -22.31
CA SER A 109 9.22 -1.44 -21.65
C SER A 109 9.13 -0.41 -20.54
N ARG A 110 10.08 -0.46 -19.60
CA ARG A 110 10.18 0.53 -18.52
C ARG A 110 10.21 1.98 -19.04
N ASP A 111 10.81 2.21 -20.20
CA ASP A 111 10.97 3.53 -20.81
C ASP A 111 9.66 4.05 -21.41
N SER A 112 8.67 3.16 -21.55
CA SER A 112 7.33 3.48 -22.07
C SER A 112 6.35 3.85 -20.96
N PHE A 113 6.79 3.94 -19.70
CA PHE A 113 5.93 4.41 -18.61
C PHE A 113 5.48 5.85 -18.84
N THR A 114 4.17 6.06 -18.84
CA THR A 114 3.58 7.39 -18.86
C THR A 114 3.59 8.00 -17.47
N LYS A 115 3.41 9.33 -17.36
CA LYS A 115 3.20 10.01 -16.07
C LYS A 115 2.07 9.36 -15.24
N ALA A 116 0.99 8.94 -15.91
CA ALA A 116 -0.13 8.25 -15.26
C ALA A 116 0.24 6.85 -14.75
N SER A 117 1.12 6.15 -15.49
CA SER A 117 1.66 4.84 -15.08
C SER A 117 2.46 4.99 -13.79
N PHE A 118 3.42 5.93 -13.77
CA PHE A 118 4.21 6.23 -12.57
C PHE A 118 3.32 6.63 -11.40
N HIS A 119 2.40 7.58 -11.60
CA HIS A 119 1.49 8.00 -10.53
C HIS A 119 0.74 6.81 -9.92
N THR A 120 0.27 5.87 -10.74
CA THR A 120 -0.43 4.68 -10.26
C THR A 120 0.51 3.74 -9.50
N ILE A 121 1.70 3.42 -10.04
CA ILE A 121 2.72 2.59 -9.38
C ILE A 121 3.06 3.17 -8.01
N TRP A 122 3.36 4.47 -7.95
CA TRP A 122 3.78 5.11 -6.70
C TRP A 122 2.66 5.25 -5.70
N LEU A 123 1.43 5.48 -6.15
CA LEU A 123 0.27 5.49 -5.26
C LEU A 123 0.14 4.16 -4.49
N PHE A 124 0.28 3.03 -5.19
CA PHE A 124 0.18 1.71 -4.55
C PHE A 124 1.43 1.40 -3.71
N ALA A 125 2.63 1.71 -4.20
CA ALA A 125 3.87 1.50 -3.44
C ALA A 125 3.89 2.33 -2.14
N TRP A 126 3.45 3.59 -2.20
CA TRP A 126 3.29 4.46 -1.04
C TRP A 126 2.27 3.88 -0.08
N THR A 127 1.11 3.47 -0.57
CA THR A 127 0.09 2.79 0.27
C THR A 127 0.65 1.59 1.03
N ALA A 128 1.51 0.78 0.40
CA ALA A 128 2.09 -0.40 0.99
C ALA A 128 3.27 -0.15 1.95
N LEU A 129 4.09 0.88 1.69
CA LEU A 129 5.38 1.08 2.36
C LEU A 129 5.43 2.30 3.29
N SER A 130 4.40 3.12 3.27
CA SER A 130 4.27 4.21 4.23
C SER A 130 3.99 3.69 5.64
N PRO A 131 4.40 4.46 6.66
CA PRO A 131 3.99 4.18 8.03
C PRO A 131 2.47 4.05 8.13
N PRO A 132 1.94 3.25 9.06
CA PRO A 132 0.54 2.86 9.04
C PRO A 132 -0.34 3.94 9.69
N LYS A 133 -0.23 5.18 9.23
CA LYS A 133 -1.00 6.34 9.69
C LYS A 133 -1.75 6.95 8.52
N TYR A 134 -3.02 6.60 8.43
CA TYR A 134 -3.86 6.94 7.29
C TYR A 134 -4.89 7.96 7.74
N GLY A 135 -4.87 9.19 7.22
CA GLY A 135 -5.90 10.18 7.54
C GLY A 135 -5.99 11.30 6.50
N LYS A 136 -6.65 12.41 6.81
CA LYS A 136 -6.79 13.53 5.84
C LYS A 136 -5.46 14.01 5.22
N GLN A 137 -4.35 13.94 5.96
CA GLN A 137 -3.02 14.27 5.44
C GLN A 137 -2.49 13.21 4.46
N TRP A 138 -2.77 11.93 4.71
CA TRP A 138 -2.48 10.84 3.78
C TRP A 138 -3.21 11.04 2.45
N GLU A 139 -4.50 11.38 2.53
CA GLU A 139 -5.32 11.70 1.37
C GLU A 139 -4.81 12.94 0.65
N ALA A 140 -4.41 13.98 1.40
CA ALA A 140 -3.79 15.15 0.83
C ALA A 140 -2.46 14.81 0.15
N VAL A 141 -1.61 13.95 0.69
CA VAL A 141 -0.35 13.51 0.04
C VAL A 141 -0.65 12.75 -1.26
N ILE A 142 -1.64 11.86 -1.25
CA ILE A 142 -2.12 11.16 -2.46
C ILE A 142 -2.68 12.16 -3.49
N ALA A 143 -3.52 13.09 -3.05
CA ALA A 143 -4.26 14.01 -3.91
C ALA A 143 -3.42 15.19 -4.41
N SER A 144 -2.49 15.68 -3.59
CA SER A 144 -1.61 16.80 -3.92
C SER A 144 -0.33 16.36 -4.61
N SER A 145 0.06 15.08 -4.49
CA SER A 145 1.23 14.41 -5.10
C SER A 145 2.24 15.35 -5.77
N HIS A 146 2.81 16.25 -4.97
CA HIS A 146 4.17 16.72 -5.18
C HIS A 146 5.07 15.53 -4.85
N TYR A 147 5.23 14.71 -5.89
CA TYR A 147 6.26 13.71 -6.11
C TYR A 147 7.56 14.10 -5.37
N PRO A 148 8.35 13.17 -4.81
CA PRO A 148 9.53 13.54 -4.03
C PRO A 148 10.39 14.55 -4.79
N ALA A 149 10.73 15.64 -4.11
CA ALA A 149 11.31 16.88 -4.64
C ALA A 149 12.71 16.72 -5.28
N THR A 150 13.19 15.48 -5.46
CA THR A 150 14.52 15.13 -5.94
C THR A 150 14.47 13.96 -6.92
N VAL A 151 13.48 13.95 -7.82
CA VAL A 151 13.56 13.09 -9.00
C VAL A 151 14.44 13.77 -10.03
N SER A 152 15.65 13.23 -10.18
CA SER A 152 16.56 13.54 -11.29
C SER A 152 15.77 13.49 -12.59
N LYS A 153 15.87 14.53 -13.43
CA LYS A 153 15.23 14.59 -14.75
C LYS A 153 15.54 13.38 -15.65
N ASN A 154 16.55 12.57 -15.30
CA ASN A 154 16.97 11.39 -16.06
C ASN A 154 16.59 10.04 -15.45
N ASP A 155 16.16 9.96 -14.17
CA ASP A 155 15.93 8.68 -13.47
C ASP A 155 14.63 8.66 -12.65
N CYS A 156 13.48 8.74 -13.33
CA CYS A 156 12.15 8.67 -12.70
C CYS A 156 11.77 7.28 -12.17
N LEU A 157 12.63 6.28 -12.38
CA LEU A 157 12.35 4.88 -12.08
C LEU A 157 12.60 4.53 -10.61
N ALA A 158 13.51 5.22 -9.92
CA ALA A 158 13.88 4.92 -8.54
C ALA A 158 13.47 6.06 -7.61
N VAL A 159 12.84 5.73 -6.49
CA VAL A 159 12.43 6.69 -5.46
C VAL A 159 12.84 6.17 -4.09
N TRP A 160 13.54 7.01 -3.33
CA TRP A 160 13.84 6.73 -1.93
C TRP A 160 12.66 7.16 -1.07
N PHE A 161 11.97 6.18 -0.50
CA PHE A 161 10.82 6.38 0.39
C PHE A 161 11.26 6.67 1.82
N ARG A 162 12.37 6.06 2.22
CA ARG A 162 13.00 6.22 3.52
C ARG A 162 14.51 6.20 3.33
N GLU A 163 15.24 6.51 4.39
CA GLU A 163 16.69 6.42 4.38
C GLU A 163 17.21 5.05 3.93
N ASN A 164 16.62 3.96 4.40
CA ASN A 164 17.05 2.60 4.09
C ASN A 164 16.10 1.86 3.13
N LEU A 165 15.21 2.57 2.43
CA LEU A 165 14.23 1.98 1.52
C LEU A 165 14.15 2.74 0.19
N CYS A 166 14.52 2.04 -0.88
CA CYS A 166 14.32 2.48 -2.26
C CYS A 166 13.24 1.63 -2.94
N VAL A 167 12.39 2.26 -3.74
CA VAL A 167 11.42 1.57 -4.58
C VAL A 167 11.73 1.88 -6.03
N PHE A 168 11.73 0.86 -6.88
CA PHE A 168 12.10 0.95 -8.27
C PHE A 168 10.94 0.47 -9.16
N ALA A 169 10.38 1.35 -9.97
CA ALA A 169 9.34 1.02 -10.94
C ALA A 169 9.88 0.11 -12.05
N TRP A 170 9.23 -1.02 -12.29
CA TRP A 170 9.66 -2.00 -13.29
C TRP A 170 8.47 -2.62 -14.04
N THR A 171 8.69 -3.25 -15.19
CA THR A 171 7.65 -3.99 -15.94
C THR A 171 8.00 -5.47 -16.08
N HIS A 172 7.00 -6.35 -16.22
CA HIS A 172 7.21 -7.78 -16.49
C HIS A 172 8.11 -8.50 -15.46
N LEU A 173 7.95 -8.21 -14.17
CA LEU A 173 8.72 -8.88 -13.10
C LEU A 173 8.44 -10.39 -12.98
N ASP A 174 7.37 -10.86 -13.61
CA ASP A 174 7.01 -12.27 -13.79
C ASP A 174 7.91 -13.01 -14.81
N ASP A 175 8.59 -12.28 -15.71
CA ASP A 175 9.62 -12.86 -16.56
C ASP A 175 10.97 -12.94 -15.80
N GLU A 176 11.59 -14.12 -15.84
CA GLU A 176 12.80 -14.41 -15.07
C GLU A 176 13.98 -13.50 -15.47
N HIS A 177 14.12 -13.17 -16.75
CA HIS A 177 15.21 -12.31 -17.21
C HIS A 177 15.00 -10.86 -16.76
N ASN A 178 13.76 -10.37 -16.86
CA ASN A 178 13.38 -9.04 -16.40
C ASN A 178 13.50 -8.91 -14.88
N LEU A 179 13.13 -9.93 -14.11
CA LEU A 179 13.36 -9.98 -12.67
C LEU A 179 14.86 -9.83 -12.33
N LYS A 180 15.72 -10.63 -12.97
CA LYS A 180 17.18 -10.57 -12.74
C LYS A 180 17.74 -9.19 -13.07
N ALA A 181 17.29 -8.59 -14.17
CA ALA A 181 17.67 -7.23 -14.55
C ALA A 181 17.18 -6.18 -13.54
N ALA A 182 15.98 -6.34 -12.99
CA ALA A 182 15.44 -5.45 -11.95
C ALA A 182 16.27 -5.53 -10.67
N VAL A 183 16.61 -6.75 -10.23
CA VAL A 183 17.47 -6.98 -9.06
C VAL A 183 18.84 -6.29 -9.25
N VAL A 184 19.44 -6.40 -10.44
CA VAL A 184 20.70 -5.69 -10.74
C VAL A 184 20.53 -4.18 -10.64
N ALA A 185 19.54 -3.62 -11.34
CA ALA A 185 19.33 -2.18 -11.39
C ALA A 185 19.04 -1.57 -10.01
N ILE A 186 18.18 -2.20 -9.21
CA ILE A 186 17.90 -1.72 -7.86
C ILE A 186 19.10 -1.91 -6.93
N THR A 187 19.87 -2.99 -7.07
CA THR A 187 21.10 -3.18 -6.28
C THR A 187 22.14 -2.09 -6.57
N GLU A 188 22.30 -1.70 -7.83
CA GLU A 188 23.17 -0.59 -8.22
C GLU A 188 22.70 0.73 -7.59
N CYS A 189 21.39 0.97 -7.58
CA CYS A 189 20.79 2.12 -6.89
C CYS A 189 21.09 2.10 -5.38
N LEU A 190 20.91 0.95 -4.71
CA LEU A 190 21.19 0.79 -3.28
C LEU A 190 22.68 1.04 -2.98
N ARG A 191 23.60 0.51 -3.78
CA ARG A 191 25.05 0.70 -3.63
C ARG A 191 25.50 2.14 -3.80
N SER A 192 24.79 2.93 -4.62
CA SER A 192 25.12 4.35 -4.83
C SER A 192 24.97 5.19 -3.56
N GLN A 193 24.14 4.77 -2.61
CA GLN A 193 24.10 5.32 -1.27
C GLN A 193 25.04 4.53 -0.37
N SER A 194 26.26 5.03 -0.20
CA SER A 194 27.23 4.48 0.75
C SER A 194 26.64 4.48 2.16
N ARG A 195 26.25 3.30 2.67
CA ARG A 195 25.62 3.14 3.99
C ARG A 195 26.21 1.97 4.74
N VAL A 196 26.42 2.18 6.04
CA VAL A 196 26.94 1.19 7.01
C VAL A 196 25.85 0.20 7.44
N SER A 197 24.58 0.57 7.30
CA SER A 197 23.42 -0.23 7.67
C SER A 197 22.82 -0.98 6.47
N ASP A 198 22.01 -1.99 6.78
CA ASP A 198 21.26 -2.73 5.77
C ASP A 198 20.27 -1.82 5.05
N THR A 199 20.24 -1.96 3.73
CA THR A 199 19.33 -1.22 2.85
C THR A 199 18.40 -2.17 2.11
N PHE A 200 17.21 -1.69 1.81
CA PHE A 200 16.14 -2.45 1.20
C PHE A 200 15.71 -1.77 -0.10
N GLY A 201 15.51 -2.60 -1.12
CA GLY A 201 14.98 -2.23 -2.41
C GLY A 201 13.66 -2.96 -2.66
N VAL A 202 12.68 -2.32 -3.28
CA VAL A 202 11.49 -2.98 -3.81
C VAL A 202 11.39 -2.69 -5.31
N ALA A 203 11.63 -3.69 -6.15
CA ALA A 203 11.27 -3.59 -7.56
C ALA A 203 9.76 -3.82 -7.68
N PHE A 204 9.03 -2.91 -8.32
CA PHE A 204 7.57 -2.85 -8.23
C PHE A 204 6.94 -2.59 -9.60
N SER A 205 6.11 -3.52 -10.07
CA SER A 205 5.40 -3.43 -11.35
C SER A 205 3.90 -3.14 -11.22
N LEU A 206 3.46 -2.80 -10.00
CA LEU A 206 2.08 -2.85 -9.55
C LEU A 206 1.52 -4.28 -9.47
N TYR A 207 1.65 -5.12 -10.48
CA TYR A 207 1.13 -6.49 -10.43
C TYR A 207 1.97 -7.41 -9.55
N HIS A 208 3.29 -7.21 -9.60
CA HIS A 208 4.25 -8.01 -8.89
C HIS A 208 5.22 -7.10 -8.13
N CYS A 209 5.84 -7.64 -7.10
CA CYS A 209 6.95 -7.00 -6.42
C CYS A 209 8.08 -8.00 -6.12
N VAL A 210 9.30 -7.47 -6.02
CA VAL A 210 10.47 -8.21 -5.56
C VAL A 210 11.15 -7.37 -4.50
N VAL A 211 11.36 -7.95 -3.32
CA VAL A 211 12.12 -7.29 -2.26
C VAL A 211 13.59 -7.67 -2.41
N VAL A 212 14.48 -6.72 -2.24
CA VAL A 212 15.93 -6.88 -2.28
C VAL A 212 16.51 -6.32 -0.99
N ARG A 213 17.44 -7.03 -0.37
CA ARG A 213 18.22 -6.58 0.78
C ARG A 213 19.69 -6.56 0.39
N LEU A 214 20.32 -5.42 0.65
CA LEU A 214 21.77 -5.25 0.56
C LEU A 214 22.31 -5.11 1.99
N GLU A 215 23.07 -6.10 2.44
CA GLU A 215 23.67 -6.10 3.78
C GLU A 215 24.81 -5.08 3.85
N GLY A 216 24.75 -4.16 4.82
CA GLY A 216 25.68 -3.02 4.88
C GLY A 216 27.13 -3.42 5.15
N LYS A 217 27.36 -4.49 5.92
CA LYS A 217 28.71 -4.93 6.32
C LYS A 217 29.43 -5.75 5.25
N THR A 218 28.71 -6.65 4.60
CA THR A 218 29.29 -7.64 3.67
C THR A 218 29.08 -7.25 2.21
N GLY A 219 28.14 -6.35 1.93
CA GLY A 219 27.65 -6.06 0.57
C GLY A 219 26.86 -7.23 -0.04
N LYS A 220 26.51 -8.24 0.75
CA LYS A 220 25.77 -9.42 0.28
C LYS A 220 24.36 -9.03 -0.16
N VAL A 221 23.97 -9.51 -1.32
CA VAL A 221 22.65 -9.27 -1.91
C VAL A 221 21.77 -10.48 -1.66
N THR A 222 20.58 -10.23 -1.12
CA THR A 222 19.52 -11.25 -0.98
C THR A 222 18.26 -10.69 -1.61
N HIS A 223 17.47 -11.50 -2.32
CA HIS A 223 16.19 -11.04 -2.85
C HIS A 223 15.12 -12.12 -2.76
N THR A 224 13.85 -11.73 -2.87
CA THR A 224 12.73 -12.68 -2.94
C THR A 224 12.59 -13.25 -4.35
N GLY A 225 11.78 -14.30 -4.50
CA GLY A 225 11.14 -14.58 -5.79
C GLY A 225 10.19 -13.44 -6.21
N VAL A 226 9.54 -13.61 -7.36
CA VAL A 226 8.42 -12.74 -7.76
C VAL A 226 7.25 -12.99 -6.81
N LEU A 227 6.68 -11.91 -6.26
CA LEU A 227 5.53 -11.97 -5.38
C LEU A 227 4.35 -11.26 -6.05
N ASP A 228 3.20 -11.91 -6.14
CA ASP A 228 1.97 -11.27 -6.57
C ASP A 228 1.61 -10.17 -5.59
N PHE A 229 1.49 -8.93 -6.06
CA PHE A 229 1.11 -7.81 -5.23
C PHE A 229 -0.36 -7.44 -5.44
N LEU A 230 -0.76 -7.15 -6.68
CA LEU A 230 -2.13 -6.71 -6.94
C LEU A 230 -3.08 -7.91 -6.92
N PRO A 231 -4.16 -7.88 -6.13
CA PRO A 231 -5.17 -8.93 -6.17
C PRO A 231 -5.80 -9.08 -7.56
N SER A 232 -6.24 -10.30 -7.89
CA SER A 232 -7.07 -10.51 -9.08
C SER A 232 -8.40 -9.77 -8.94
N TRP A 233 -8.92 -9.24 -10.05
CA TRP A 233 -10.23 -8.59 -10.11
C TRP A 233 -11.40 -9.49 -9.67
N TYR A 234 -11.20 -10.81 -9.71
CA TYR A 234 -12.17 -11.84 -9.31
C TYR A 234 -11.71 -12.65 -8.09
N ALA A 235 -10.70 -12.18 -7.35
CA ALA A 235 -10.26 -12.90 -6.16
C ALA A 235 -11.33 -12.86 -5.06
N TYR A 236 -11.62 -14.01 -4.45
CA TYR A 236 -12.43 -14.12 -3.23
C TYR A 236 -11.66 -13.74 -1.96
N SER A 237 -10.38 -13.40 -2.10
CA SER A 237 -9.57 -12.85 -1.03
C SER A 237 -8.67 -11.76 -1.59
N PRO A 238 -8.56 -10.60 -0.92
CA PRO A 238 -7.62 -9.55 -1.31
C PRO A 238 -6.17 -9.87 -0.89
N SER A 239 -5.94 -10.98 -0.18
CA SER A 239 -4.62 -11.36 0.33
C SER A 239 -3.70 -11.79 -0.80
N THR A 240 -2.53 -11.17 -0.88
CA THR A 240 -1.45 -11.59 -1.79
C THR A 240 -0.11 -11.71 -1.06
N PRO A 241 0.81 -12.57 -1.53
CA PRO A 241 2.15 -12.68 -0.96
C PRO A 241 2.91 -11.35 -0.94
N GLY A 242 2.74 -10.52 -1.98
CA GLY A 242 3.36 -9.21 -2.11
C GLY A 242 2.81 -8.19 -1.10
N ILE A 243 1.49 -8.13 -0.89
CA ILE A 243 0.89 -7.31 0.18
C ILE A 243 1.47 -7.69 1.54
N THR A 244 1.53 -9.00 1.82
CA THR A 244 2.09 -9.53 3.07
C THR A 244 3.56 -9.15 3.24
N ALA A 245 4.37 -9.34 2.21
CA ALA A 245 5.80 -9.05 2.25
C ALA A 245 6.09 -7.54 2.42
N LEU A 246 5.35 -6.66 1.73
CA LEU A 246 5.55 -5.21 1.86
C LEU A 246 5.05 -4.67 3.21
N ALA A 247 3.95 -5.21 3.76
CA ALA A 247 3.51 -4.87 5.10
C ALA A 247 4.54 -5.25 6.17
N ARG A 248 5.11 -6.47 6.08
CA ARG A 248 6.19 -6.94 6.96
C ARG A 248 7.46 -6.11 6.80
N LEU A 249 7.82 -5.75 5.56
CA LEU A 249 8.96 -4.87 5.29
C LEU A 249 8.76 -3.51 5.94
N SER A 250 7.58 -2.92 5.77
CA SER A 250 7.34 -1.63 6.37
C SER A 250 7.36 -1.69 7.91
N GLU A 251 6.84 -2.75 8.53
CA GLU A 251 6.91 -2.97 9.98
C GLU A 251 8.36 -3.14 10.46
N TYR A 252 9.13 -3.98 9.79
CA TYR A 252 10.55 -4.18 10.09
C TYR A 252 11.34 -2.86 10.02
N LEU A 253 11.06 -2.03 9.01
CA LEU A 253 11.71 -0.73 8.86
C LEU A 253 11.26 0.26 9.94
N ASP A 254 9.98 0.25 10.32
CA ASP A 254 9.47 1.06 11.43
C ASP A 254 10.19 0.68 12.76
N ASP A 255 10.51 -0.61 12.94
CA ASP A 255 11.27 -1.12 14.07
C ASP A 255 12.75 -0.72 14.06
N LEU A 256 13.39 -0.75 12.89
CA LEU A 256 14.80 -0.39 12.74
C LEU A 256 15.05 1.11 12.97
N SER A 257 14.13 1.98 12.54
CA SER A 257 14.32 3.43 12.62
C SER A 257 14.20 4.01 14.04
N LEU A 258 14.09 3.18 15.09
CA LEU A 258 13.81 3.60 16.48
C LEU A 258 12.57 4.52 16.60
N GLY A 259 11.68 4.49 15.60
CA GLY A 259 10.59 5.44 15.42
C GLY A 259 10.46 5.95 13.99
N HIS A 260 9.25 6.41 13.70
CA HIS A 260 8.76 6.90 12.41
C HIS A 260 9.71 7.91 11.71
N PRO A 261 9.88 7.84 10.37
CA PRO A 261 10.79 8.72 9.62
C PRO A 261 10.47 10.23 9.76
N ASP A 262 9.22 10.56 10.06
CA ASP A 262 8.76 11.96 10.24
C ASP A 262 9.01 12.55 11.64
N VAL A 263 9.70 11.83 12.52
CA VAL A 263 9.97 12.32 13.88
C VAL A 263 11.39 12.87 13.89
N THR A 264 11.56 14.15 13.59
CA THR A 264 12.76 14.91 13.97
C THR A 264 12.68 15.22 15.47
N VAL A 265 13.71 14.86 16.26
CA VAL A 265 13.72 15.22 17.69
C VAL A 265 13.96 16.72 17.77
N CYS A 266 13.06 17.46 18.42
CA CYS A 266 13.39 18.80 18.85
C CYS A 266 14.25 18.71 20.11
N THR A 267 15.55 18.98 20.00
CA THR A 267 16.45 19.08 21.16
C THR A 267 16.24 20.40 21.89
N THR A 268 15.05 20.60 22.44
CA THR A 268 14.86 21.57 23.53
C THR A 268 15.09 20.82 24.82
N GLU A 269 15.92 21.32 25.74
CA GLU A 269 16.13 20.70 27.06
C GLU A 269 14.78 20.44 27.75
N PRO A 270 14.29 19.18 27.82
CA PRO A 270 12.95 18.93 28.31
C PRO A 270 12.98 18.68 29.82
N LEU A 271 12.06 19.32 30.54
CA LEU A 271 11.70 19.02 31.94
C LEU A 271 11.35 17.53 32.16
N HIS A 272 10.99 16.81 31.10
CA HIS A 272 10.61 15.39 31.14
C HIS A 272 11.77 14.39 31.18
N THR A 273 13.02 14.85 31.19
CA THR A 273 14.22 13.97 31.30
C THR A 273 14.32 13.22 32.64
N GLN A 274 13.46 13.53 33.61
CA GLN A 274 13.50 12.94 34.95
C GLN A 274 12.53 11.76 35.16
N LEU A 275 11.58 11.52 34.24
CA LEU A 275 10.61 10.43 34.42
C LEU A 275 11.22 9.09 33.95
N PRO A 276 11.04 8.00 34.72
CA PRO A 276 11.35 6.65 34.27
C PRO A 276 10.66 6.27 32.96
N HIS A 277 11.31 5.43 32.16
CA HIS A 277 10.81 5.01 30.85
C HIS A 277 9.43 4.37 30.92
N GLU A 278 9.15 3.62 31.99
CA GLU A 278 7.88 2.95 32.24
C GLU A 278 6.73 3.96 32.39
N LEU A 279 6.97 5.09 33.06
CA LEU A 279 5.98 6.16 33.18
C LEU A 279 5.76 6.87 31.85
N LEU A 280 6.85 7.13 31.10
CA LEU A 280 6.73 7.73 29.77
C LEU A 280 5.95 6.83 28.81
N ALA A 281 6.18 5.52 28.87
CA ALA A 281 5.49 4.52 28.05
C ALA A 281 4.02 4.46 28.46
N ARG A 282 3.73 4.44 29.77
CA ARG A 282 2.37 4.47 30.29
C ARG A 282 1.63 5.74 29.89
N ILE A 283 2.27 6.91 29.92
CA ILE A 283 1.69 8.17 29.40
C ILE A 283 1.31 8.02 27.92
N SER A 284 2.16 7.40 27.11
CA SER A 284 1.90 7.21 25.67
C SER A 284 0.63 6.39 25.39
N GLU A 285 0.29 5.44 26.27
CA GLU A 285 -0.93 4.62 26.16
C GLU A 285 -2.21 5.45 26.35
N TYR A 286 -2.14 6.57 27.07
CA TYR A 286 -3.25 7.50 27.27
C TYR A 286 -3.33 8.61 26.21
N ILE A 287 -2.45 8.60 25.21
CA ILE A 287 -2.50 9.55 24.09
C ILE A 287 -3.33 8.94 22.95
N TYR A 288 -4.53 9.48 22.79
CA TYR A 288 -5.52 8.96 21.83
C TYR A 288 -5.53 9.69 20.48
N SER A 289 -4.64 10.64 20.28
CA SER A 289 -4.52 11.39 19.02
C SER A 289 -3.19 11.03 18.38
N SER A 290 -3.22 10.62 17.11
CA SER A 290 -2.01 10.25 16.37
C SER A 290 -1.06 11.43 16.24
N ALA A 291 -1.59 12.64 16.04
CA ALA A 291 -0.85 13.89 16.01
C ALA A 291 -0.21 14.23 17.37
N THR A 292 -0.95 14.05 18.47
CA THR A 292 -0.42 14.29 19.82
C THR A 292 0.65 13.27 20.19
N LEU A 293 0.47 12.00 19.81
CA LEU A 293 1.45 10.94 20.05
C LEU A 293 2.75 11.22 19.27
N LEU A 294 2.63 11.71 18.03
CA LEU A 294 3.77 12.17 17.25
C LEU A 294 4.50 13.34 17.91
N ALA A 295 3.78 14.39 18.31
CA ALA A 295 4.37 15.54 19.00
C ALA A 295 5.08 15.12 20.29
N TYR A 296 4.48 14.20 21.06
CA TYR A 296 5.08 13.65 22.27
C TYR A 296 6.35 12.84 21.95
N ALA A 297 6.35 12.02 20.90
CA ALA A 297 7.53 11.30 20.43
C ALA A 297 8.63 12.21 19.84
N GLN A 298 8.28 13.40 19.35
CA GLN A 298 9.22 14.41 18.84
C GLN A 298 9.91 15.19 19.97
N ALA A 299 9.37 15.17 21.19
CA ALA A 299 9.85 15.96 22.31
C ALA A 299 11.25 15.56 22.79
N SER A 300 11.59 14.27 22.78
CA SER A 300 12.93 13.78 23.18
C SER A 300 13.22 12.37 22.66
N VAL A 301 14.48 11.93 22.77
CA VAL A 301 14.86 10.54 22.48
C VAL A 301 14.17 9.56 23.44
N GLN A 302 14.01 9.91 24.73
CA GLN A 302 13.36 9.02 25.71
C GLN A 302 11.86 8.86 25.43
N THR A 303 11.16 9.96 25.15
CA THR A 303 9.72 9.94 24.83
C THR A 303 9.46 9.19 23.53
N ARG A 304 10.32 9.36 22.52
CA ARG A 304 10.29 8.55 21.30
C ARG A 304 10.38 7.07 21.58
N ALA A 305 11.41 6.67 22.35
CA ALA A 305 11.61 5.27 22.72
C ALA A 305 10.39 4.73 23.48
N ALA A 306 9.83 5.52 24.39
CA ALA A 306 8.63 5.17 25.16
C ALA A 306 7.37 5.02 24.29
N CYS A 307 7.24 5.82 23.23
CA CYS A 307 6.10 5.74 22.31
C CYS A 307 6.21 4.62 21.28
N ARG A 308 7.34 3.90 21.21
CA ARG A 308 7.63 2.96 20.11
C ARG A 308 6.49 1.97 19.87
N ALA A 309 6.01 1.33 20.93
CA ALA A 309 4.92 0.34 20.84
C ALA A 309 3.60 0.92 20.31
N MET A 310 3.34 2.21 20.52
CA MET A 310 2.13 2.89 20.04
C MET A 310 2.30 3.44 18.62
N LEU A 311 3.52 3.82 18.23
CA LEU A 311 3.83 4.35 16.90
C LEU A 311 3.82 3.29 15.79
N VAL A 312 4.10 2.03 16.13
CA VAL A 312 4.07 0.90 15.17
C VAL A 312 2.67 0.39 14.89
N LYS A 313 1.71 0.66 15.78
CA LYS A 313 0.32 0.25 15.60
C LYS A 313 -0.33 1.02 14.45
N PRO A 314 -1.24 0.40 13.67
CA PRO A 314 -1.96 1.10 12.62
C PRO A 314 -2.95 2.13 13.19
N TRP A 315 -3.03 3.29 12.55
CA TRP A 315 -3.93 4.39 12.86
C TRP A 315 -4.72 4.79 11.62
N VAL A 316 -6.03 5.00 11.81
CA VAL A 316 -6.91 5.64 10.82
C VAL A 316 -7.44 6.93 11.43
N ASP A 317 -7.05 8.06 10.87
CA ASP A 317 -7.14 9.41 11.44
C ASP A 317 -6.53 9.48 12.86
N ASN A 318 -7.39 9.59 13.87
CA ASN A 318 -7.00 9.60 15.29
C ASN A 318 -7.42 8.31 16.00
N LEU A 319 -7.86 7.30 15.26
CA LEU A 319 -8.33 6.04 15.83
C LEU A 319 -7.24 4.98 15.65
N GLN A 320 -6.76 4.43 16.75
CA GLN A 320 -5.88 3.27 16.71
C GLN A 320 -6.70 2.05 16.33
N LEU A 321 -6.21 1.34 15.32
CA LEU A 321 -6.82 0.13 14.81
C LEU A 321 -6.29 -1.08 15.59
N LEU A 322 -7.20 -1.84 16.18
CA LEU A 322 -6.90 -3.02 17.00
C LEU A 322 -6.97 -4.29 16.14
N ALA A 323 -8.00 -4.41 15.30
CA ALA A 323 -8.20 -5.55 14.42
C ALA A 323 -8.97 -5.13 13.15
N VAL A 324 -8.87 -5.97 12.12
CA VAL A 324 -9.64 -5.87 10.88
C VAL A 324 -10.32 -7.22 10.63
N HIS A 325 -11.63 -7.22 10.44
CA HIS A 325 -12.40 -8.43 10.20
C HIS A 325 -12.26 -8.90 8.73
N PRO A 326 -12.22 -10.22 8.48
CA PRO A 326 -11.90 -10.77 7.16
C PRO A 326 -13.02 -10.63 6.11
N ASP A 327 -14.30 -10.69 6.51
CA ASP A 327 -15.42 -10.86 5.57
C ASP A 327 -15.87 -9.56 4.87
N SER A 328 -15.26 -8.45 5.27
CA SER A 328 -15.77 -7.12 4.98
C SER A 328 -15.18 -6.43 3.76
N VAL A 329 -14.09 -6.94 3.18
CA VAL A 329 -13.43 -6.30 2.03
C VAL A 329 -14.20 -6.53 0.72
N LEU A 330 -15.07 -7.56 0.66
CA LEU A 330 -15.72 -8.00 -0.58
C LEU A 330 -17.25 -7.84 -0.61
N CYS A 331 -17.90 -7.52 0.51
CA CYS A 331 -19.36 -7.49 0.63
C CYS A 331 -20.01 -6.17 0.15
N GLY A 332 -19.79 -5.80 -1.11
CA GLY A 332 -20.42 -4.62 -1.76
C GLY A 332 -21.52 -4.94 -2.77
N GLY A 333 -21.95 -6.20 -2.91
CA GLY A 333 -22.70 -6.69 -4.07
C GLY A 333 -24.23 -6.78 -3.96
N GLN A 334 -24.85 -6.51 -2.82
CA GLN A 334 -26.31 -6.69 -2.70
C GLN A 334 -27.11 -5.38 -2.86
N ASP A 335 -27.86 -5.35 -3.96
CA ASP A 335 -29.19 -4.72 -4.14
C ASP A 335 -29.33 -3.21 -4.03
N GLY A 336 -28.51 -2.47 -4.80
CA GLY A 336 -28.78 -1.09 -5.16
C GLY A 336 -29.29 -0.97 -6.61
N SER A 337 -30.50 -1.44 -6.89
CA SER A 337 -31.20 -1.15 -8.15
C SER A 337 -31.66 0.32 -8.16
N ASP A 338 -30.71 1.25 -8.25
CA ASP A 338 -31.04 2.66 -8.44
C ASP A 338 -31.20 2.96 -9.93
N ASN A 339 -32.40 3.45 -10.25
CA ASN A 339 -32.86 3.86 -11.57
C ASN A 339 -31.88 4.82 -12.24
N LEU A 340 -31.23 4.36 -13.32
CA LEU A 340 -30.53 5.22 -14.28
C LEU A 340 -31.55 6.04 -15.07
N SER A 341 -31.88 7.23 -14.57
CA SER A 341 -32.49 8.27 -15.39
C SER A 341 -31.41 8.86 -16.30
N ASN A 342 -31.55 8.65 -17.61
CA ASN A 342 -30.79 9.33 -18.66
C ASN A 342 -30.90 10.85 -18.50
N SER A 343 -29.85 11.51 -18.01
CA SER A 343 -29.65 12.94 -18.18
C SER A 343 -28.53 13.16 -19.17
N ASN A 344 -28.86 13.82 -20.29
CA ASN A 344 -27.93 14.22 -21.33
C ASN A 344 -26.77 15.05 -20.76
N GLU A 345 -25.54 14.55 -20.92
CA GLU A 345 -24.31 15.27 -20.63
C GLU A 345 -24.02 16.24 -21.78
N ASP A 346 -24.28 17.52 -21.56
CA ASP A 346 -23.74 18.59 -22.40
C ASP A 346 -23.68 19.92 -21.61
N THR A 347 -23.18 19.91 -20.37
CA THR A 347 -22.73 21.14 -19.70
C THR A 347 -21.92 20.88 -18.43
N VAL A 348 -20.89 21.72 -18.22
CA VAL A 348 -20.14 21.99 -16.98
C VAL A 348 -18.91 21.10 -16.69
N VAL A 349 -17.73 21.64 -17.04
CA VAL A 349 -16.39 21.09 -16.72
C VAL A 349 -15.85 21.59 -15.36
N GLU A 350 -16.51 22.52 -14.67
CA GLU A 350 -15.97 23.12 -13.42
C GLU A 350 -16.63 22.67 -12.10
N GLU A 351 -17.83 22.09 -12.09
CA GLU A 351 -18.46 21.62 -10.83
C GLU A 351 -17.98 20.25 -10.35
N ASP A 352 -17.26 19.52 -11.21
CA ASP A 352 -16.86 18.14 -10.93
C ASP A 352 -15.63 18.05 -10.00
N GLU A 353 -14.83 19.12 -9.86
CA GLU A 353 -13.75 19.16 -8.85
C GLU A 353 -14.27 19.39 -7.42
N TYR A 354 -15.33 20.19 -7.25
CA TYR A 354 -15.88 20.46 -5.91
C TYR A 354 -16.66 19.26 -5.36
N ARG A 355 -17.40 18.53 -6.22
CA ARG A 355 -18.06 17.27 -5.86
C ARG A 355 -17.06 16.14 -5.60
N ARG A 356 -15.91 16.12 -6.29
CA ARG A 356 -14.82 15.17 -6.01
C ARG A 356 -14.17 15.40 -4.65
N ARG A 357 -14.08 16.63 -4.15
CA ARG A 357 -13.58 16.91 -2.78
C ARG A 357 -14.51 16.38 -1.68
N ASN A 358 -15.83 16.36 -1.90
CA ASN A 358 -16.80 15.87 -0.91
C ASN A 358 -17.05 14.34 -0.95
N LYS A 359 -16.59 13.61 -1.97
CA LYS A 359 -16.61 12.13 -1.96
C LYS A 359 -15.49 11.49 -1.11
N PHE A 360 -14.61 12.31 -0.53
CA PHE A 360 -13.61 11.90 0.46
C PHE A 360 -14.11 11.98 1.89
N ALA A 361 -15.35 12.44 2.10
CA ALA A 361 -16.11 11.96 3.23
C ALA A 361 -16.54 10.52 2.85
N SER A 362 -15.88 9.44 3.26
CA SER A 362 -14.95 9.27 4.35
C SER A 362 -14.50 7.79 4.37
N LEU A 363 -13.25 7.49 4.75
CA LEU A 363 -12.89 6.14 5.23
C LEU A 363 -13.78 5.72 6.44
N VAL A 364 -14.38 6.71 7.11
CA VAL A 364 -15.41 6.66 8.16
C VAL A 364 -16.86 6.63 7.62
N ASP A 365 -17.17 7.05 6.38
CA ASP A 365 -18.53 6.99 5.75
C ASP A 365 -18.69 5.76 4.87
N ALA A 366 -17.58 5.22 4.36
CA ALA A 366 -17.55 3.82 4.02
C ALA A 366 -17.97 3.08 5.31
N LYS A 367 -18.96 2.18 5.24
CA LYS A 367 -19.52 1.32 6.32
C LYS A 367 -18.50 0.49 7.14
N PHE A 368 -17.24 0.88 7.15
CA PHE A 368 -16.09 0.13 7.62
C PHE A 368 -15.72 0.46 9.08
N LEU A 369 -15.99 1.68 9.57
CA LEU A 369 -15.60 2.13 10.92
C LEU A 369 -16.83 2.41 11.82
N THR A 370 -17.65 1.41 12.09
CA THR A 370 -18.70 1.53 13.14
C THR A 370 -18.17 1.02 14.48
N LEU A 371 -18.42 1.82 15.52
CA LEU A 371 -17.80 1.78 16.84
C LEU A 371 -18.59 0.95 17.88
N ASP A 372 -19.28 -0.12 17.46
CA ASP A 372 -20.25 -0.80 18.32
C ASP A 372 -20.06 -2.33 18.35
N GLU A 373 -19.77 -2.88 19.54
CA GLU A 373 -19.75 -4.33 19.82
C GLU A 373 -21.13 -4.99 19.57
N LYS A 374 -22.20 -4.22 19.42
CA LYS A 374 -23.56 -4.74 19.18
C LYS A 374 -23.94 -4.94 17.72
N HIS A 375 -23.09 -4.61 16.74
CA HIS A 375 -23.41 -4.81 15.31
C HIS A 375 -22.39 -5.74 14.67
N ALA A 376 -22.83 -6.94 14.28
CA ALA A 376 -22.00 -8.00 13.70
C ALA A 376 -21.44 -7.70 12.30
N ASP A 377 -21.67 -6.49 11.77
CA ASP A 377 -21.37 -6.10 10.39
C ASP A 377 -20.16 -5.13 10.27
N THR A 378 -19.39 -4.92 11.34
CA THR A 378 -18.29 -3.93 11.35
C THR A 378 -16.97 -4.52 10.85
N VAL A 379 -16.23 -3.72 10.07
CA VAL A 379 -14.99 -4.14 9.39
C VAL A 379 -13.74 -3.95 10.25
N PHE A 380 -13.79 -3.03 11.19
CA PHE A 380 -12.64 -2.61 11.99
C PHE A 380 -12.98 -2.54 13.48
N SER A 381 -12.11 -3.10 14.32
CA SER A 381 -12.13 -2.84 15.76
C SER A 381 -11.14 -1.71 16.06
N VAL A 382 -11.62 -0.61 16.63
CA VAL A 382 -10.78 0.57 16.98
C VAL A 382 -10.86 0.89 18.46
N SER A 383 -9.79 1.43 19.05
CA SER A 383 -9.83 1.92 20.43
C SER A 383 -10.51 3.29 20.48
N ASN A 384 -11.66 3.40 21.15
CA ASN A 384 -12.34 4.68 21.34
C ASN A 384 -12.05 5.30 22.71
N PRO A 385 -11.47 6.52 22.77
CA PRO A 385 -11.20 7.21 24.03
C PRO A 385 -12.44 7.58 24.84
N GLN A 386 -13.60 7.74 24.19
CA GLN A 386 -14.84 8.14 24.85
C GLN A 386 -15.46 6.95 25.59
N TYR A 387 -15.49 5.78 24.95
CA TYR A 387 -15.97 4.53 25.55
C TYR A 387 -15.08 4.04 26.71
N GLN A 388 -13.76 4.21 26.61
CA GLN A 388 -12.85 3.88 27.73
C GLN A 388 -13.02 4.83 28.92
N ARG A 389 -13.34 6.11 28.70
CA ARG A 389 -13.68 7.05 29.78
C ARG A 389 -14.98 6.65 30.47
N ASP A 390 -16.00 6.26 29.71
CA ASP A 390 -17.28 5.82 30.25
C ASP A 390 -17.14 4.51 31.06
N LEU A 391 -16.32 3.56 30.59
CA LEU A 391 -15.99 2.33 31.33
C LEU A 391 -15.22 2.58 32.64
N LEU A 392 -14.31 3.57 32.64
CA LEU A 392 -13.56 3.99 33.84
C LEU A 392 -14.45 4.76 34.83
N GLN A 393 -15.41 5.55 34.36
CA GLN A 393 -16.40 6.24 35.22
C GLN A 393 -17.41 5.26 35.83
N VAL A 394 -17.85 4.24 35.09
CA VAL A 394 -18.73 3.18 35.62
C VAL A 394 -18.02 2.33 36.67
N SER A 395 -16.70 2.15 36.55
CA SER A 395 -15.89 1.41 37.52
C SER A 395 -15.52 2.23 38.77
N SER A 396 -15.59 3.57 38.72
CA SER A 396 -15.32 4.43 39.87
C SER A 396 -16.56 4.78 40.71
N CYS A 397 -17.76 4.32 40.35
CA CYS A 397 -19.00 4.47 41.12
C CYS A 397 -19.35 3.28 42.03
N LYS A 398 -18.39 2.40 42.33
CA LYS A 398 -18.53 1.35 43.35
C LYS A 398 -17.34 1.36 44.30
N TYR A 399 -17.29 2.31 45.22
CA TYR A 399 -16.79 2.14 46.60
C TYR A 399 -17.41 3.19 47.49
#